data_AF-A0A2V8GPI5-F1
#
_entry.id   AF-A0A2V8GPI5-F1
#
_cell.length_a   1.000
_cell.length_b   1.000
_cell.length_c   1.000
_cell.angle_alpha   90.00
_cell.angle_beta   90.00
_cell.angle_gamma   90.00
#
_symmetry.space_group_name_H-M   'P 1'
#
loop_
_entity.id
_entity.type
_entity.pdbx_description
1 polymer ?
#
loop_
_entity_poly.entity_id
_entity_poly.type
_entity_poly.pdbx_seq_one_letter_code
_entity_poly.pdbx_strand_id
1 'polypeptide(L)'
;MSPRAAAWLLTVLFAVAVSASVFRIPIQVSDSVEIIETVDRAPSVAAAFTEGLYASRTMLRPMRQVGTKILLAIAHGIGDRFNLAFRGFHAATAALLIVLFTYVARPRDWTSVAALCFAMLVLTGLHTFGGMMREAYPINHFLLIAIYGLAVFAIAESKGGLVADVAACVLFVVASLTLESGLVILGIGIAACVAGLRGISRGALVAMALLAAGYIVLRVPVLHMIGNTVGERQTGFGTEMLNTSQLRERFGDTPWLLYGYTILGSLLTVPFSQPIAGQWTAFEQWDPGAPPLFFLNDIGTSLVVTGIIVWYMTRRRPPDGRRRWRDPAPLVMLATLAGSAVLSYAYAKSEIMSAAGVFYALVVYCAVRELAEVLVRLPEVRLPQVRLKPDTTDESTTDESTHEPVVSAFRRTIVILVVLFVTCAWAWRAMGLQYRLQRGAFDARSEWVLRLPPYSTPPVPLSEARLTPKMLDEALHRGRTNPYLLWPPYTRLWGEN
;
A
#
# COMPACT_ATOMS: atom_id res chain seq x y z
N MET A 1 21.03 0.30 -23.37
CA MET A 1 20.73 0.02 -21.94
C MET A 1 20.07 -1.35 -21.84
N SER A 2 20.47 -2.21 -20.89
CA SER A 2 19.82 -3.52 -20.70
C SER A 2 18.47 -3.38 -19.98
N PRO A 3 17.49 -4.30 -20.17
CA PRO A 3 16.20 -4.23 -19.47
C PRO A 3 16.33 -4.19 -17.95
N ARG A 4 17.31 -4.93 -17.39
CA ARG A 4 17.59 -4.91 -15.94
C ARG A 4 18.08 -3.54 -15.48
N ALA A 5 18.99 -2.91 -16.22
CA ALA A 5 19.46 -1.56 -15.90
C ALA A 5 18.33 -0.53 -15.99
N ALA A 6 17.46 -0.65 -17.00
CA ALA A 6 16.28 0.20 -17.16
C ALA A 6 15.30 0.06 -15.98
N ALA A 7 15.02 -1.18 -15.54
CA ALA A 7 14.19 -1.44 -14.38
C ALA A 7 14.74 -0.80 -13.10
N TRP A 8 16.04 -0.98 -12.82
CA TRP A 8 16.64 -0.39 -11.62
C TRP A 8 16.74 1.14 -11.69
N LEU A 9 16.97 1.72 -12.86
CA LEU A 9 16.89 3.18 -13.04
C LEU A 9 15.47 3.68 -12.71
N LEU A 10 14.45 3.00 -13.22
CA LEU A 10 13.05 3.30 -12.90
C LEU A 10 12.78 3.19 -11.39
N THR A 11 13.26 2.13 -10.73
CA THR A 11 13.17 1.95 -9.28
C THR A 11 13.81 3.12 -8.52
N VAL A 12 15.02 3.54 -8.92
CA VAL A 12 15.71 4.67 -8.28
C VAL A 12 14.91 5.96 -8.45
N LEU A 13 14.37 6.23 -9.64
CA LEU A 13 13.56 7.42 -9.90
C LEU A 13 12.30 7.45 -9.01
N PHE A 14 11.56 6.34 -8.94
CA PHE A 14 10.38 6.25 -8.06
C PHE A 14 10.76 6.34 -6.58
N ALA A 15 11.82 5.64 -6.15
CA ALA A 15 12.28 5.67 -4.77
C ALA A 15 12.69 7.09 -4.37
N VAL A 16 13.48 7.79 -5.19
CA VAL A 16 13.89 9.18 -4.93
C VAL A 16 12.67 10.11 -4.90
N ALA A 17 11.75 9.98 -5.86
CA ALA A 17 10.55 10.83 -5.92
C ALA A 17 9.68 10.66 -4.67
N VAL A 18 9.35 9.43 -4.28
CA VAL A 18 8.53 9.13 -3.11
C VAL A 18 9.26 9.52 -1.82
N SER A 19 10.52 9.09 -1.65
CA SER A 19 11.30 9.37 -0.45
C SER A 19 11.58 10.85 -0.25
N ALA A 20 11.82 11.62 -1.31
CA ALA A 20 12.00 13.07 -1.19
C ALA A 20 10.73 13.77 -0.70
N SER A 21 9.55 13.28 -1.12
CA SER A 21 8.26 13.82 -0.69
C SER A 21 7.90 13.41 0.73
N VAL A 22 8.10 12.14 1.07
CA VAL A 22 7.92 11.65 2.45
C VAL A 22 8.87 12.31 3.41
N PHE A 23 10.14 12.50 3.02
CA PHE A 23 11.11 13.22 3.82
C PHE A 23 10.64 14.63 4.14
N ARG A 24 9.78 15.26 3.33
CA ARG A 24 9.22 16.58 3.62
C ARG A 24 8.07 16.53 4.62
N ILE A 25 7.50 15.41 5.00
CA ILE A 25 6.46 15.37 6.03
C ILE A 25 7.15 15.58 7.40
N PRO A 26 6.75 16.58 8.21
CA PRO A 26 7.31 16.76 9.55
C PRO A 26 6.78 15.67 10.49
N ILE A 27 7.45 15.48 11.63
CA ILE A 27 6.90 14.64 12.70
C ILE A 27 5.55 15.23 13.09
N GLN A 28 4.52 14.40 13.18
CA GLN A 28 3.18 14.86 13.48
C GLN A 28 2.95 14.95 14.99
N VAL A 29 2.20 15.94 15.47
CA VAL A 29 2.15 16.28 16.91
C VAL A 29 1.24 15.34 17.69
N SER A 30 -0.01 15.20 17.24
CA SER A 30 -1.11 14.48 17.90
C SER A 30 -0.73 13.10 18.41
N ASP A 31 -0.16 12.24 17.56
CA ASP A 31 0.09 10.85 17.92
C ASP A 31 1.60 10.51 18.10
N SER A 32 2.53 11.46 17.93
CA SER A 32 3.98 11.16 18.07
C SER A 32 4.56 11.72 19.35
N VAL A 33 4.23 12.96 19.71
CA VAL A 33 4.99 13.72 20.71
C VAL A 33 4.91 13.07 22.09
N GLU A 34 3.71 12.65 22.50
CA GLU A 34 3.51 11.93 23.76
C GLU A 34 4.33 10.64 23.82
N ILE A 35 4.33 9.86 22.73
CA ILE A 35 5.09 8.61 22.63
C ILE A 35 6.59 8.88 22.68
N ILE A 36 7.08 9.86 21.92
CA ILE A 36 8.49 10.23 21.86
C ILE A 36 8.99 10.68 23.23
N GLU A 37 8.26 11.58 23.91
CA GLU A 37 8.62 12.06 25.25
C GLU A 37 8.58 10.94 26.30
N THR A 38 7.60 10.03 26.22
CA THR A 38 7.51 8.89 27.12
C THR A 38 8.69 7.94 26.92
N VAL A 39 8.99 7.55 25.68
CA VAL A 39 10.06 6.62 25.35
C VAL A 39 11.45 7.22 25.59
N ASP A 40 11.61 8.53 25.47
CA ASP A 40 12.86 9.21 25.81
C ASP A 40 13.26 8.95 27.27
N ARG A 41 12.28 8.94 28.18
CA ARG A 41 12.49 8.71 29.61
C ARG A 41 12.88 7.26 29.94
N ALA A 42 12.56 6.31 29.08
CA ALA A 42 12.95 4.91 29.27
C ALA A 42 14.49 4.79 29.31
N PRO A 43 15.11 4.13 30.30
CA PRO A 43 16.57 4.11 30.43
C PRO A 43 17.27 3.25 29.37
N SER A 44 16.55 2.35 28.70
CA SER A 44 17.11 1.43 27.70
C SER A 44 16.08 0.96 26.68
N VAL A 45 16.54 0.31 25.62
CA VAL A 45 15.66 -0.34 24.63
C VAL A 45 14.82 -1.45 25.27
N ALA A 46 15.38 -2.21 26.22
CA ALA A 46 14.66 -3.24 26.95
C ALA A 46 13.55 -2.63 27.83
N ALA A 47 13.84 -1.51 28.51
CA ALA A 47 12.83 -0.79 29.29
C ALA A 47 11.70 -0.27 28.39
N ALA A 48 12.03 0.32 27.23
CA ALA A 48 11.03 0.76 26.25
C ALA A 48 10.16 -0.39 25.74
N PHE A 49 10.73 -1.59 25.54
CA PHE A 49 9.95 -2.79 25.21
C PHE A 49 8.96 -3.15 26.32
N THR A 50 9.44 -3.24 27.57
CA THR A 50 8.61 -3.63 28.72
C THR A 50 7.50 -2.62 28.99
N GLU A 51 7.80 -1.32 28.96
CA GLU A 51 6.79 -0.25 29.06
C GLU A 51 5.78 -0.35 27.90
N GLY A 52 6.26 -0.67 26.69
CA GLY A 52 5.42 -0.89 25.52
C GLY A 52 4.43 -2.05 25.63
N LEU A 53 4.65 -3.01 26.53
CA LEU A 53 3.68 -4.07 26.81
C LEU A 53 2.44 -3.54 27.54
N TYR A 54 2.54 -2.40 28.23
CA TYR A 54 1.47 -1.82 29.03
C TYR A 54 1.03 -0.43 28.55
N ALA A 55 1.64 0.08 27.48
CA ALA A 55 1.42 1.44 26.97
C ALA A 55 0.01 1.68 26.39
N SER A 56 -0.77 0.63 26.13
CA SER A 56 -2.15 0.77 25.64
C SER A 56 -3.03 -0.32 26.24
N ARG A 57 -4.31 0.01 26.48
CA ARG A 57 -5.32 -0.94 26.97
C ARG A 57 -5.83 -1.87 25.87
N THR A 58 -5.69 -1.51 24.60
CA THR A 58 -6.29 -2.25 23.49
C THR A 58 -5.27 -2.79 22.48
N MET A 59 -4.03 -2.31 22.54
CA MET A 59 -3.00 -2.52 21.51
C MET A 59 -1.70 -3.07 22.10
N LEU A 60 -1.19 -4.17 21.54
CA LEU A 60 0.08 -4.77 21.93
C LEU A 60 1.16 -4.39 20.92
N ARG A 61 1.88 -3.29 21.19
CA ARG A 61 2.85 -2.71 20.24
C ARG A 61 4.21 -2.38 20.87
N PRO A 62 4.88 -3.31 21.58
CA PRO A 62 6.14 -3.00 22.24
C PRO A 62 7.28 -2.72 21.24
N MET A 63 7.26 -3.31 20.04
CA MET A 63 8.29 -3.05 19.03
C MET A 63 8.19 -1.65 18.43
N ARG A 64 7.02 -1.00 18.49
CA ARG A 64 6.88 0.44 18.18
C ARG A 64 7.72 1.28 19.13
N GLN A 65 7.66 0.98 20.44
CA GLN A 65 8.43 1.72 21.44
C GLN A 65 9.93 1.47 21.28
N VAL A 66 10.32 0.22 21.03
CA VAL A 66 11.71 -0.15 20.71
C VAL A 66 12.24 0.64 19.51
N GLY A 67 11.50 0.65 18.40
CA GLY A 67 11.89 1.39 17.21
C GLY A 67 12.05 2.89 17.51
N THR A 68 11.11 3.46 18.26
CA THR A 68 11.15 4.88 18.66
C THR A 68 12.39 5.17 19.51
N LYS A 69 12.71 4.29 20.46
CA LYS A 69 13.89 4.44 21.33
C LYS A 69 15.20 4.39 20.54
N ILE A 70 15.29 3.49 19.57
CA ILE A 70 16.46 3.37 18.69
C ILE A 70 16.63 4.65 17.87
N LEU A 71 15.55 5.18 17.29
CA LEU A 71 15.61 6.44 16.53
C LEU A 71 15.97 7.64 17.40
N LEU A 72 15.50 7.69 18.65
CA LEU A 72 15.91 8.70 19.62
C LEU A 72 17.39 8.60 19.94
N ALA A 73 17.92 7.41 20.21
CA ALA A 73 19.34 7.21 20.44
C ALA A 73 20.20 7.67 19.25
N ILE A 74 19.74 7.37 18.02
CA ILE A 74 20.36 7.87 16.78
C ILE A 74 20.28 9.40 16.73
N ALA A 75 19.12 10.00 17.01
CA ALA A 75 18.91 11.45 16.98
C ALA A 75 19.85 12.18 17.96
N HIS A 76 19.98 11.69 19.19
CA HIS A 76 20.95 12.21 20.16
C HIS A 76 22.39 12.06 19.68
N GLY A 77 22.74 10.89 19.12
CA GLY A 77 24.08 10.63 18.58
C GLY A 77 24.49 11.54 17.43
N ILE A 78 23.54 12.12 16.70
CA ILE A 78 23.78 13.09 15.62
C ILE A 78 23.55 14.55 16.04
N GLY A 79 23.56 14.83 17.36
CA GLY A 79 23.43 16.19 17.91
C GLY A 79 21.99 16.67 17.99
N ASP A 80 21.10 15.86 18.57
CA ASP A 80 19.68 16.17 18.81
C ASP A 80 18.87 16.50 17.53
N ARG A 81 19.24 15.91 16.39
CA ARG A 81 18.55 16.14 15.10
C ARG A 81 17.37 15.19 14.91
N PHE A 82 16.32 15.33 15.72
CA PHE A 82 15.15 14.45 15.73
C PHE A 82 14.46 14.37 14.38
N ASN A 83 14.19 15.51 13.73
CA ASN A 83 13.56 15.50 12.41
C ASN A 83 14.39 14.72 11.38
N LEU A 84 15.72 14.80 11.43
CA LEU A 84 16.57 14.08 10.48
C LEU A 84 16.48 12.57 10.70
N ALA A 85 16.53 12.11 11.95
CA ALA A 85 16.46 10.68 12.28
C ALA A 85 15.10 10.08 11.88
N PHE A 86 13.99 10.65 12.36
CA PHE A 86 12.65 10.11 12.12
C PHE A 86 12.23 10.21 10.66
N ARG A 87 12.45 11.36 10.01
CA ARG A 87 12.06 11.54 8.59
C ARG A 87 13.02 10.82 7.66
N GLY A 88 14.30 10.74 8.01
CA GLY A 88 15.28 9.94 7.29
C GLY A 88 14.91 8.46 7.30
N PHE A 89 14.52 7.93 8.47
CA PHE A 89 14.02 6.57 8.59
C PHE A 89 12.74 6.35 7.75
N HIS A 90 11.79 7.27 7.81
CA HIS A 90 10.56 7.18 7.01
C HIS A 90 10.86 7.21 5.49
N ALA A 91 11.75 8.10 5.04
CA ALA A 91 12.17 8.16 3.64
C ALA A 91 12.94 6.90 3.20
N ALA A 92 13.81 6.36 4.07
CA ALA A 92 14.59 5.16 3.79
C ALA A 92 13.68 3.91 3.69
N THR A 93 12.70 3.78 4.58
CA THR A 93 11.70 2.70 4.52
C THR A 93 10.81 2.82 3.29
N ALA A 94 10.44 4.03 2.86
CA ALA A 94 9.71 4.23 1.61
C ALA A 94 10.54 3.78 0.38
N ALA A 95 11.84 4.12 0.34
CA ALA A 95 12.73 3.64 -0.70
C ALA A 95 12.88 2.10 -0.67
N LEU A 96 13.02 1.53 0.52
CA LEU A 96 13.15 0.09 0.71
C LEU A 96 11.92 -0.67 0.17
N LEU A 97 10.70 -0.15 0.37
CA LEU A 97 9.49 -0.74 -0.19
C LEU A 97 9.57 -0.81 -1.74
N ILE A 98 9.95 0.27 -2.41
CA ILE A 98 10.05 0.34 -3.87
C ILE A 98 11.15 -0.58 -4.41
N VAL A 99 12.28 -0.65 -3.71
CA VAL A 99 13.39 -1.57 -4.01
C VAL A 99 12.93 -3.03 -3.87
N LEU A 100 12.30 -3.39 -2.75
CA LEU A 100 11.79 -4.75 -2.52
C LEU A 100 10.71 -5.13 -3.53
N PHE A 101 9.81 -4.21 -3.88
CA PHE A 101 8.79 -4.43 -4.91
C PHE A 101 9.44 -4.81 -6.25
N THR A 102 10.45 -4.05 -6.68
CA THR A 102 11.17 -4.36 -7.93
C THR A 102 11.96 -5.67 -7.83
N TYR A 103 12.60 -5.90 -6.69
CA TYR A 103 13.34 -7.13 -6.42
C TYR A 103 12.45 -8.37 -6.54
N VAL A 104 11.22 -8.31 -6.01
CA VAL A 104 10.23 -9.39 -6.11
C VAL A 104 9.65 -9.51 -7.53
N ALA A 105 9.41 -8.38 -8.22
CA ALA A 105 8.89 -8.40 -9.60
C ALA A 105 9.87 -9.06 -10.61
N ARG A 106 11.19 -8.95 -10.36
CA ARG A 106 12.26 -9.57 -11.18
C ARG A 106 12.11 -9.33 -12.70
N PRO A 107 12.05 -8.07 -13.18
CA PRO A 107 11.93 -7.79 -14.61
C PRO A 107 13.15 -8.31 -15.39
N ARG A 108 12.92 -8.99 -16.52
CA ARG A 108 13.99 -9.61 -17.34
C ARG A 108 14.06 -9.10 -18.78
N ASP A 109 12.94 -8.63 -19.30
CA ASP A 109 12.76 -8.15 -20.67
C ASP A 109 12.02 -6.80 -20.69
N TRP A 110 11.93 -6.18 -21.86
CA TRP A 110 11.27 -4.87 -22.02
C TRP A 110 9.79 -4.90 -21.70
N THR A 111 9.10 -6.01 -21.98
CA THR A 111 7.70 -6.22 -21.59
C THR A 111 7.54 -6.15 -20.07
N SER A 112 8.46 -6.77 -19.33
CA SER A 112 8.51 -6.72 -17.87
C SER A 112 8.85 -5.32 -17.37
N VAL A 113 9.74 -4.57 -18.04
CA VAL A 113 10.04 -3.17 -17.66
C VAL A 113 8.79 -2.29 -17.83
N ALA A 114 8.05 -2.43 -18.93
CA ALA A 114 6.82 -1.71 -19.15
C ALA A 114 5.74 -2.08 -18.11
N ALA A 115 5.56 -3.38 -17.85
CA ALA A 115 4.64 -3.85 -16.82
C ALA A 115 5.03 -3.36 -15.41
N LEU A 116 6.33 -3.28 -15.11
CA LEU A 116 6.83 -2.74 -13.84
C LEU A 116 6.49 -1.25 -13.72
N CYS A 117 6.70 -0.47 -14.78
CA CYS A 117 6.34 0.94 -14.82
C CYS A 117 4.85 1.14 -14.54
N PHE A 118 3.99 0.41 -15.24
CA PHE A 118 2.55 0.46 -15.02
C PHE A 118 2.17 0.05 -13.59
N ALA A 119 2.77 -1.03 -13.06
CA ALA A 119 2.52 -1.49 -11.70
C ALA A 119 2.98 -0.49 -10.64
N MET A 120 4.07 0.25 -10.86
CA MET A 120 4.52 1.34 -9.97
C MET A 120 3.54 2.52 -9.99
N LEU A 121 2.98 2.86 -11.15
CA LEU A 121 1.91 3.87 -11.25
C LEU A 121 0.65 3.42 -10.49
N VAL A 122 0.29 2.14 -10.59
CA VAL A 122 -0.82 1.57 -9.81
C VAL A 122 -0.52 1.62 -8.32
N LEU A 123 0.66 1.13 -7.91
CA LEU A 123 1.09 1.14 -6.52
C LEU A 123 1.00 2.54 -5.91
N THR A 124 1.58 3.55 -6.58
CA THR A 124 1.64 4.92 -6.08
C THR A 124 0.33 5.70 -6.26
N GLY A 125 -0.51 5.32 -7.22
CA GLY A 125 -1.82 5.93 -7.48
C GLY A 125 -2.93 5.44 -6.55
N LEU A 126 -2.80 4.24 -5.97
CA LEU A 126 -3.76 3.71 -5.01
C LEU A 126 -3.85 4.60 -3.76
N HIS A 127 -5.07 4.88 -3.30
CA HIS A 127 -5.31 5.68 -2.09
C HIS A 127 -4.72 5.03 -0.83
N THR A 128 -4.68 3.69 -0.75
CA THR A 128 -4.04 2.98 0.37
C THR A 128 -2.54 3.25 0.47
N PHE A 129 -1.86 3.52 -0.65
CA PHE A 129 -0.46 3.92 -0.65
C PHE A 129 -0.27 5.36 -0.19
N GLY A 130 -1.14 6.27 -0.64
CA GLY A 130 -1.12 7.67 -0.21
C GLY A 130 -1.35 7.83 1.29
N GLY A 131 -2.33 7.11 1.85
CA GLY A 131 -2.56 7.05 3.30
C GLY A 131 -1.36 6.46 4.03
N MET A 132 -0.85 5.31 3.56
CA MET A 132 0.34 4.67 4.13
C MET A 132 1.51 5.64 4.22
N MET A 133 1.85 6.37 3.15
CA MET A 133 2.98 7.31 3.14
C MET A 133 2.76 8.56 4.00
N ARG A 134 1.52 8.93 4.30
CA ARG A 134 1.18 10.10 5.12
C ARG A 134 1.31 9.82 6.61
N GLU A 135 1.07 8.58 7.02
CA GLU A 135 0.95 8.20 8.43
C GLU A 135 2.33 7.95 9.09
N ALA A 136 2.85 8.94 9.81
CA ALA A 136 4.25 9.00 10.24
C ALA A 136 4.47 8.97 11.77
N TYR A 137 3.74 8.15 12.55
CA TYR A 137 3.64 8.33 14.01
C TYR A 137 4.24 7.22 14.91
N PRO A 138 5.23 7.55 15.77
CA PRO A 138 6.42 8.31 15.39
C PRO A 138 7.24 7.58 14.29
N ILE A 139 6.88 6.33 14.02
CA ILE A 139 7.38 5.50 12.92
C ILE A 139 6.20 5.11 12.04
N ASN A 140 6.40 4.94 10.74
CA ASN A 140 5.35 4.46 9.86
C ASN A 140 5.20 2.93 9.94
N HIS A 141 4.33 2.46 10.84
CA HIS A 141 4.13 1.05 11.11
C HIS A 141 3.44 0.31 9.95
N PHE A 142 2.50 0.96 9.24
CA PHE A 142 1.81 0.36 8.09
C PHE A 142 2.78 0.05 6.95
N LEU A 143 3.68 1.00 6.66
CA LEU A 143 4.77 0.81 5.71
C LEU A 143 5.70 -0.34 6.11
N LEU A 144 6.06 -0.45 7.40
CA LEU A 144 6.85 -1.57 7.88
C LEU A 144 6.13 -2.91 7.68
N ILE A 145 4.83 -3.01 7.94
CA ILE A 145 4.07 -4.25 7.69
C ILE A 145 4.10 -4.62 6.20
N ALA A 146 3.94 -3.65 5.30
CA ALA A 146 4.04 -3.90 3.86
C ALA A 146 5.45 -4.38 3.44
N ILE A 147 6.51 -3.79 3.99
CA ILE A 147 7.90 -4.20 3.80
C ILE A 147 8.13 -5.62 4.30
N TYR A 148 7.69 -5.93 5.52
CA TYR A 148 7.79 -7.27 6.10
C TYR A 148 7.02 -8.31 5.28
N GLY A 149 5.85 -7.93 4.76
CA GLY A 149 5.07 -8.78 3.86
C GLY A 149 5.84 -9.14 2.59
N LEU A 150 6.38 -8.15 1.88
CA LEU A 150 7.22 -8.38 0.70
C LEU A 150 8.50 -9.15 1.03
N ALA A 151 9.13 -8.87 2.18
CA ALA A 151 10.34 -9.57 2.60
C ALA A 151 10.06 -11.06 2.87
N VAL A 152 8.97 -11.40 3.57
CA VAL A 152 8.56 -12.80 3.81
C VAL A 152 8.19 -13.49 2.50
N PHE A 153 7.51 -12.79 1.58
CA PHE A 153 7.26 -13.31 0.24
C PHE A 153 8.56 -13.61 -0.52
N ALA A 154 9.52 -12.68 -0.49
CA ALA A 154 10.84 -12.87 -1.10
C ALA A 154 11.62 -14.04 -0.47
N ILE A 155 11.53 -14.22 0.85
CA ILE A 155 12.11 -15.38 1.55
C ILE A 155 11.45 -16.67 1.09
N ALA A 156 10.12 -16.69 0.93
CA ALA A 156 9.40 -17.86 0.43
C ALA A 156 9.82 -18.24 -1.01
N GLU A 157 10.20 -17.27 -1.85
CA GLU A 157 10.76 -17.52 -3.18
C GLU A 157 12.22 -17.99 -3.20
N SER A 158 12.91 -17.99 -2.05
CA SER A 158 14.31 -18.37 -1.96
C SER A 158 14.51 -19.90 -2.04
N LYS A 159 15.78 -20.34 -2.02
CA LYS A 159 16.12 -21.77 -1.91
C LYS A 159 15.74 -22.39 -0.56
N GLY A 160 15.40 -21.56 0.43
CA GLY A 160 15.07 -21.95 1.79
C GLY A 160 16.30 -22.32 2.64
N GLY A 161 16.04 -23.05 3.72
CA GLY A 161 17.02 -23.45 4.73
C GLY A 161 16.80 -22.77 6.08
N LEU A 162 17.61 -23.15 7.08
CA LEU A 162 17.43 -22.71 8.46
C LEU A 162 17.44 -21.17 8.61
N VAL A 163 18.30 -20.48 7.84
CA VAL A 163 18.36 -19.01 7.88
C VAL A 163 17.07 -18.37 7.36
N ALA A 164 16.48 -18.92 6.30
CA ALA A 164 15.20 -18.44 5.76
C ALA A 164 14.06 -18.65 6.76
N ASP A 165 14.03 -19.82 7.40
CA ASP A 165 13.05 -20.17 8.44
C ASP A 165 13.15 -19.24 9.66
N VAL A 166 14.37 -19.04 10.19
CA VAL A 166 14.61 -18.13 11.31
C VAL A 166 14.25 -16.69 10.93
N ALA A 167 14.66 -16.22 9.75
CA ALA A 167 14.33 -14.88 9.29
C ALA A 167 12.81 -14.67 9.15
N ALA A 168 12.07 -15.64 8.63
CA ALA A 168 10.62 -15.57 8.53
C ALA A 168 9.95 -15.50 9.90
N CYS A 169 10.38 -16.34 10.86
CA CYS A 169 9.88 -16.31 12.24
C CYS A 169 10.19 -14.98 12.94
N VAL A 170 11.42 -14.47 12.81
CA VAL A 170 11.83 -13.19 13.40
C VAL A 170 11.01 -12.03 12.81
N LEU A 171 10.88 -11.97 11.48
CA LEU A 171 10.05 -10.95 10.82
C LEU A 171 8.60 -11.02 11.27
N PHE A 172 8.03 -12.22 11.45
CA PHE A 172 6.69 -12.40 11.96
C PHE A 172 6.52 -11.86 13.39
N VAL A 173 7.45 -12.19 14.31
CA VAL A 173 7.42 -11.70 15.69
C VAL A 173 7.56 -10.19 15.72
N VAL A 174 8.53 -9.64 15.01
CA VAL A 174 8.72 -8.18 14.93
C VAL A 174 7.48 -7.50 14.36
N ALA A 175 6.92 -8.01 13.25
CA ALA A 175 5.73 -7.45 12.63
C ALA A 175 4.52 -7.45 13.57
N SER A 176 4.20 -8.60 14.17
CA SER A 176 3.05 -8.75 15.08
C SER A 176 3.16 -7.89 16.34
N LEU A 177 4.37 -7.68 16.86
CA LEU A 177 4.63 -6.78 18.00
C LEU A 177 4.81 -5.31 17.61
N THR A 178 4.85 -5.00 16.31
CA THR A 178 4.92 -3.63 15.77
C THR A 178 3.52 -3.07 15.56
N LEU A 179 2.63 -3.87 14.97
CA LEU A 179 1.25 -3.53 14.66
C LEU A 179 0.42 -4.82 14.57
N GLU A 180 -0.84 -4.80 14.99
CA GLU A 180 -1.70 -5.99 14.99
C GLU A 180 -1.89 -6.58 13.58
N SER A 181 -1.86 -5.73 12.53
CA SER A 181 -1.87 -6.16 11.13
C SER A 181 -0.64 -6.97 10.73
N GLY A 182 0.41 -6.99 11.53
CA GLY A 182 1.56 -7.89 11.38
C GLY A 182 1.19 -9.37 11.48
N LEU A 183 0.02 -9.73 12.04
CA LEU A 183 -0.48 -11.11 12.01
C LEU A 183 -0.74 -11.62 10.59
N VAL A 184 -0.97 -10.72 9.62
CA VAL A 184 -1.16 -11.06 8.20
C VAL A 184 0.09 -11.73 7.60
N ILE A 185 1.28 -11.50 8.18
CA ILE A 185 2.54 -12.09 7.71
C ILE A 185 2.50 -13.64 7.76
N LEU A 186 1.80 -14.23 8.75
CA LEU A 186 1.57 -15.68 8.77
C LEU A 186 0.72 -16.12 7.57
N GLY A 187 -0.35 -15.38 7.27
CA GLY A 187 -1.21 -15.63 6.12
C GLY A 187 -0.44 -15.58 4.79
N ILE A 188 0.50 -14.64 4.65
CA ILE A 188 1.41 -14.55 3.49
C ILE A 188 2.27 -15.82 3.37
N GLY A 189 2.90 -16.25 4.47
CA GLY A 189 3.71 -17.47 4.49
C GLY A 189 2.92 -18.73 4.13
N ILE A 190 1.72 -18.90 4.70
CA ILE A 190 0.81 -20.01 4.39
C ILE A 190 0.41 -19.98 2.91
N ALA A 191 -0.05 -18.83 2.41
CA ALA A 191 -0.47 -18.68 1.01
C ALA A 191 0.67 -18.97 0.04
N ALA A 192 1.88 -18.48 0.31
CA ALA A 192 3.07 -18.78 -0.49
C ALA A 192 3.34 -20.29 -0.52
N CYS A 193 3.27 -20.97 0.63
CA CYS A 193 3.49 -22.41 0.73
C CYS A 193 2.42 -23.24 0.00
N VAL A 194 1.15 -22.84 0.10
CA VAL A 194 0.02 -23.45 -0.62
C VAL A 194 0.17 -23.27 -2.13
N ALA A 195 0.66 -22.11 -2.57
CA ALA A 195 0.98 -21.83 -3.97
C ALA A 195 2.24 -22.57 -4.48
N GLY A 196 2.92 -23.33 -3.61
CA GLY A 196 4.04 -24.18 -3.98
C GLY A 196 5.43 -23.56 -3.75
N LEU A 197 5.52 -22.36 -3.18
CA LEU A 197 6.81 -21.83 -2.73
C LEU A 197 7.32 -22.61 -1.51
N ARG A 198 8.60 -22.94 -1.50
CA ARG A 198 9.22 -23.81 -0.48
C ARG A 198 10.38 -23.16 0.26
N GLY A 199 10.61 -21.85 0.06
CA GLY A 199 11.66 -21.12 0.76
C GLY A 199 11.45 -21.04 2.28
N ILE A 200 10.20 -21.16 2.75
CA ILE A 200 9.86 -21.31 4.17
C ILE A 200 9.40 -22.75 4.41
N SER A 201 10.04 -23.45 5.35
CA SER A 201 9.71 -24.84 5.65
C SER A 201 8.34 -24.96 6.34
N ARG A 202 7.75 -26.16 6.30
CA ARG A 202 6.51 -26.45 7.04
C ARG A 202 6.71 -26.31 8.54
N GLY A 203 7.89 -26.68 9.05
CA GLY A 203 8.24 -26.53 10.46
C GLY A 203 8.27 -25.05 10.88
N ALA A 204 8.84 -24.17 10.05
CA ALA A 204 8.81 -22.74 10.31
C ALA A 204 7.38 -22.16 10.29
N LEU A 205 6.51 -22.61 9.37
CA LEU A 205 5.10 -22.20 9.39
C LEU A 205 4.37 -22.64 10.66
N VAL A 206 4.63 -23.86 11.13
CA VAL A 206 4.10 -24.32 12.43
C VAL A 206 4.64 -23.46 13.56
N ALA A 207 5.93 -23.13 13.57
CA ALA A 207 6.52 -22.24 14.55
C ALA A 207 5.89 -20.83 14.53
N MET A 208 5.70 -20.24 13.35
CA MET A 208 4.98 -18.96 13.19
C MET A 208 3.54 -19.05 13.69
N ALA A 209 2.83 -20.16 13.45
CA ALA A 209 1.47 -20.36 13.96
C ALA A 209 1.44 -20.48 15.50
N LEU A 210 2.41 -21.18 16.09
CA LEU A 210 2.57 -21.24 17.55
C LEU A 210 2.91 -19.87 18.14
N LEU A 211 3.77 -19.08 17.48
CA LEU A 211 4.07 -17.71 17.87
C LEU A 211 2.84 -16.80 17.76
N ALA A 212 1.99 -16.99 16.74
CA ALA A 212 0.72 -16.28 16.62
C ALA A 212 -0.23 -16.62 17.76
N ALA A 213 -0.36 -17.90 18.10
CA ALA A 213 -1.13 -18.35 19.26
C ALA A 213 -0.58 -17.74 20.56
N GLY A 214 0.76 -17.75 20.73
CA GLY A 214 1.45 -17.10 21.85
C GLY A 214 1.18 -15.59 21.94
N TYR A 215 1.17 -14.88 20.80
CA TYR A 215 0.78 -13.47 20.75
C TYR A 215 -0.65 -13.26 21.24
N ILE A 216 -1.61 -14.09 20.82
CA ILE A 216 -3.01 -13.99 21.25
C ILE A 216 -3.16 -14.30 22.75
N VAL A 217 -2.46 -15.32 23.25
CA VAL A 217 -2.43 -15.66 24.69
C VAL A 217 -1.80 -14.52 25.50
N LEU A 218 -0.70 -13.93 25.04
CA LEU A 218 -0.08 -12.81 25.72
C LEU A 218 -1.03 -11.60 25.74
N ARG A 219 -1.64 -11.27 24.60
CA ARG A 219 -2.50 -10.10 24.46
C ARG A 219 -3.77 -10.20 25.29
N VAL A 220 -4.50 -11.32 25.19
CA VAL A 220 -5.87 -11.42 25.72
C VAL A 220 -5.88 -11.89 27.18
N PRO A 221 -5.55 -13.15 27.52
CA PRO A 221 -5.63 -13.60 28.91
C PRO A 221 -4.52 -13.06 29.82
N VAL A 222 -3.29 -12.82 29.32
CA VAL A 222 -2.19 -12.35 30.19
C VAL A 222 -2.28 -10.83 30.42
N LEU A 223 -2.33 -10.05 29.34
CA LEU A 223 -2.32 -8.58 29.43
C LEU A 223 -3.72 -7.96 29.51
N HIS A 224 -4.79 -8.75 29.43
CA HIS A 224 -6.18 -8.29 29.52
C HIS A 224 -6.52 -7.20 28.50
N MET A 225 -5.87 -7.23 27.33
CA MET A 225 -6.14 -6.25 26.28
C MET A 225 -7.36 -6.66 25.47
N ILE A 226 -8.42 -5.87 25.58
CA ILE A 226 -9.64 -6.06 24.81
C ILE A 226 -9.45 -5.35 23.46
N GLY A 227 -9.70 -6.06 22.36
CA GLY A 227 -9.64 -5.47 21.02
C GLY A 227 -10.71 -4.42 20.83
N ASN A 228 -10.52 -3.51 19.86
CA ASN A 228 -11.47 -2.43 19.65
C ASN A 228 -12.88 -2.96 19.41
N THR A 229 -13.84 -2.36 20.10
CA THR A 229 -15.28 -2.61 19.94
C THR A 229 -15.99 -1.40 19.32
N VAL A 230 -17.31 -1.54 19.11
CA VAL A 230 -18.14 -0.47 18.55
C VAL A 230 -18.02 0.81 19.37
N GLY A 231 -17.70 1.91 18.70
CA GLY A 231 -17.61 3.23 19.32
C GLY A 231 -16.31 3.51 20.08
N GLU A 232 -15.25 2.74 19.85
CA GLU A 232 -13.91 3.12 20.31
C GLU A 232 -13.14 3.97 19.30
N ARG A 233 -13.51 3.87 18.01
CA ARG A 233 -12.91 4.64 16.92
C ARG A 233 -13.99 5.13 15.98
N GLN A 234 -13.73 6.28 15.34
CA GLN A 234 -14.54 6.78 14.25
C GLN A 234 -14.36 5.87 13.03
N THR A 235 -15.41 5.68 12.25
CA THR A 235 -15.37 4.89 11.02
C THR A 235 -16.42 5.36 10.04
N GLY A 236 -16.14 5.18 8.74
CA GLY A 236 -17.13 5.40 7.70
C GLY A 236 -18.25 4.37 7.75
N PHE A 237 -19.47 4.81 7.45
CA PHE A 237 -20.62 3.96 7.19
C PHE A 237 -21.57 4.64 6.18
N GLY A 238 -21.88 3.96 5.07
CA GLY A 238 -22.64 4.58 3.99
C GLY A 238 -21.84 5.72 3.38
N THR A 239 -22.39 6.93 3.39
CA THR A 239 -21.73 8.17 2.92
C THR A 239 -21.22 9.05 4.07
N GLU A 240 -21.30 8.58 5.32
CA GLU A 240 -21.02 9.40 6.52
C GLU A 240 -19.75 8.95 7.26
N MET A 241 -19.04 9.90 7.90
CA MET A 241 -18.10 9.59 8.97
C MET A 241 -18.85 9.56 10.30
N LEU A 242 -18.95 8.38 10.92
CA LEU A 242 -19.63 8.26 12.21
C LEU A 242 -18.64 8.45 13.36
N ASN A 243 -19.01 9.30 14.31
CA ASN A 243 -18.27 9.46 15.55
C ASN A 243 -18.57 8.31 16.53
N THR A 244 -17.83 8.26 17.64
CA THR A 244 -17.92 7.18 18.63
C THR A 244 -19.30 7.05 19.28
N SER A 245 -20.01 8.17 19.52
CA SER A 245 -21.35 8.14 20.13
C SER A 245 -22.41 7.65 19.14
N GLN A 246 -22.36 8.11 17.89
CA GLN A 246 -23.27 7.66 16.82
C GLN A 246 -23.10 6.16 16.55
N LEU A 247 -21.87 5.65 16.59
CA LEU A 247 -21.62 4.22 16.42
C LEU A 247 -22.23 3.38 17.54
N ARG A 248 -22.13 3.83 18.80
CA ARG A 248 -22.76 3.15 19.94
C ARG A 248 -24.28 3.18 19.85
N GLU A 249 -24.84 4.32 19.45
CA GLU A 249 -26.28 4.48 19.27
C GLU A 249 -26.82 3.57 18.17
N ARG A 250 -26.15 3.51 17.01
CA ARG A 250 -26.64 2.73 15.85
C ARG A 250 -26.32 1.24 15.93
N PHE A 251 -25.17 0.86 16.48
CA PHE A 251 -24.65 -0.51 16.41
C PHE A 251 -24.28 -1.12 17.76
N GLY A 252 -24.55 -0.45 18.88
CA GLY A 252 -24.22 -0.95 20.22
C GLY A 252 -24.84 -2.31 20.50
N ASP A 253 -26.11 -2.49 20.13
CA ASP A 253 -26.85 -3.76 20.31
C ASP A 253 -26.62 -4.75 19.16
N THR A 254 -26.09 -4.30 18.03
CA THR A 254 -25.89 -5.11 16.81
C THR A 254 -24.50 -4.93 16.19
N PRO A 255 -23.41 -5.17 16.95
CA PRO A 255 -22.04 -4.86 16.51
C PRO A 255 -21.60 -5.63 15.26
N TRP A 256 -22.15 -6.84 15.06
CA TRP A 256 -21.80 -7.69 13.91
C TRP A 256 -22.20 -7.09 12.56
N LEU A 257 -23.22 -6.21 12.51
CA LEU A 257 -23.60 -5.50 11.28
C LEU A 257 -22.49 -4.55 10.83
N LEU A 258 -21.98 -3.75 11.77
CA LEU A 258 -20.86 -2.85 11.52
C LEU A 258 -19.61 -3.65 11.13
N TYR A 259 -19.36 -4.77 11.80
CA TYR A 259 -18.19 -5.61 11.49
C TYR A 259 -18.27 -6.19 10.08
N GLY A 260 -19.42 -6.76 9.70
CA GLY A 260 -19.65 -7.26 8.34
C GLY A 260 -19.50 -6.16 7.29
N TYR A 261 -20.10 -4.99 7.53
CA TYR A 261 -19.96 -3.83 6.65
C TYR A 261 -18.50 -3.41 6.47
N THR A 262 -17.76 -3.30 7.58
CA THR A 262 -16.39 -2.83 7.59
C THR A 262 -15.44 -3.82 6.91
N ILE A 263 -15.61 -5.12 7.14
CA ILE A 263 -14.83 -6.17 6.46
C ILE A 263 -15.11 -6.12 4.95
N LEU A 264 -16.38 -6.09 4.54
CA LEU A 264 -16.74 -6.05 3.13
C LEU A 264 -16.26 -4.76 2.46
N GLY A 265 -16.46 -3.61 3.09
CA GLY A 265 -15.94 -2.33 2.61
C GLY A 265 -14.41 -2.35 2.47
N SER A 266 -13.71 -2.93 3.44
CA SER A 266 -12.24 -3.07 3.38
C SER A 266 -11.79 -4.01 2.27
N LEU A 267 -12.52 -5.11 1.99
CA LEU A 267 -12.22 -5.98 0.85
C LEU A 267 -12.38 -5.27 -0.50
N LEU A 268 -13.39 -4.40 -0.61
CA LEU A 268 -13.71 -3.67 -1.85
C LEU A 268 -12.77 -2.48 -2.08
N THR A 269 -12.21 -1.90 -1.01
CA THR A 269 -11.39 -0.68 -1.09
C THR A 269 -10.23 -0.83 -2.07
N VAL A 270 -9.50 -1.95 -2.06
CA VAL A 270 -8.32 -2.15 -2.92
C VAL A 270 -8.70 -2.34 -4.40
N PRO A 271 -9.56 -3.30 -4.78
CA PRO A 271 -9.90 -3.55 -6.19
C PRO A 271 -10.76 -2.45 -6.83
N PHE A 272 -11.51 -1.68 -6.06
CA PHE A 272 -12.45 -0.69 -6.59
C PHE A 272 -12.11 0.75 -6.22
N SER A 273 -11.06 0.98 -5.44
CA SER A 273 -10.74 2.27 -4.80
C SER A 273 -11.88 2.81 -3.91
N GLN A 274 -12.85 1.97 -3.53
CA GLN A 274 -14.06 2.33 -2.78
C GLN A 274 -14.55 1.14 -1.95
N PRO A 275 -15.14 1.35 -0.76
CA PRO A 275 -15.21 2.62 -0.03
C PRO A 275 -13.83 3.09 0.49
N ILE A 276 -13.64 4.39 0.72
CA ILE A 276 -12.43 4.96 1.33
C ILE A 276 -12.69 5.14 2.82
N ALA A 277 -11.86 4.54 3.69
CA ALA A 277 -12.07 4.54 5.15
C ALA A 277 -13.52 4.16 5.57
N GLY A 278 -14.16 3.26 4.81
CA GLY A 278 -15.53 2.81 5.07
C GLY A 278 -16.62 3.73 4.53
N GLN A 279 -16.29 4.80 3.82
CA GLN A 279 -17.26 5.70 3.19
C GLN A 279 -17.35 5.49 1.68
N TRP A 280 -18.58 5.42 1.19
CA TRP A 280 -18.92 5.42 -0.22
C TRP A 280 -19.00 6.85 -0.76
N THR A 281 -17.83 7.47 -0.88
CA THR A 281 -17.67 8.81 -1.44
C THR A 281 -18.22 8.94 -2.88
N ALA A 282 -18.33 7.82 -3.60
CA ALA A 282 -18.97 7.75 -4.92
C ALA A 282 -20.48 8.08 -4.93
N PHE A 283 -21.17 8.02 -3.78
CA PHE A 283 -22.60 8.30 -3.66
C PHE A 283 -22.89 9.59 -2.89
N GLU A 284 -21.85 10.35 -2.52
CA GLU A 284 -22.00 11.64 -1.86
C GLU A 284 -22.63 12.67 -2.81
N GLN A 285 -23.37 13.66 -2.28
CA GLN A 285 -23.96 14.71 -3.12
C GLN A 285 -22.84 15.57 -3.73
N TRP A 286 -22.80 15.66 -5.06
CA TRP A 286 -21.78 16.41 -5.78
C TRP A 286 -22.27 17.80 -6.17
N ASP A 287 -21.34 18.77 -6.16
CA ASP A 287 -21.57 20.10 -6.73
C ASP A 287 -21.70 19.97 -8.27
N PRO A 288 -22.87 20.34 -8.86
CA PRO A 288 -23.05 20.32 -10.31
C PRO A 288 -22.04 21.17 -11.09
N GLY A 289 -21.45 22.19 -10.47
CA GLY A 289 -20.44 23.07 -11.07
C GLY A 289 -19.02 22.48 -11.11
N ALA A 290 -18.80 21.34 -10.45
CA ALA A 290 -17.51 20.67 -10.37
C ALA A 290 -17.71 19.15 -10.44
N PRO A 291 -17.98 18.59 -11.64
CA PRO A 291 -18.15 17.15 -11.81
C PRO A 291 -16.88 16.46 -11.27
N PRO A 292 -17.01 15.43 -10.42
CA PRO A 292 -15.86 14.91 -9.72
C PRO A 292 -15.13 13.90 -10.62
N LEU A 293 -14.41 14.44 -11.59
CA LEU A 293 -13.61 13.71 -12.56
C LEU A 293 -12.62 12.74 -11.88
N PHE A 294 -12.21 13.05 -10.65
CA PHE A 294 -11.37 12.16 -9.86
C PHE A 294 -12.06 10.85 -9.48
N PHE A 295 -13.39 10.82 -9.23
CA PHE A 295 -14.11 9.57 -8.95
C PHE A 295 -14.20 8.68 -10.18
N LEU A 296 -14.55 9.27 -11.34
CA LEU A 296 -14.60 8.53 -12.61
C LEU A 296 -13.23 7.95 -12.94
N ASN A 297 -12.17 8.72 -12.68
CA ASN A 297 -10.80 8.24 -12.82
C ASN A 297 -10.48 7.11 -11.83
N ASP A 298 -10.72 7.30 -10.54
CA ASP A 298 -10.32 6.34 -9.50
C ASP A 298 -11.09 5.02 -9.61
N ILE A 299 -12.41 5.07 -9.75
CA ILE A 299 -13.26 3.88 -9.87
C ILE A 299 -13.05 3.23 -11.24
N GLY A 300 -13.09 4.02 -12.32
CA GLY A 300 -12.97 3.51 -13.69
C GLY A 300 -11.63 2.83 -13.95
N THR A 301 -10.51 3.46 -13.56
CA THR A 301 -9.18 2.86 -13.73
C THR A 301 -8.98 1.63 -12.85
N SER A 302 -9.55 1.61 -11.63
CA SER A 302 -9.49 0.45 -10.74
C SER A 302 -10.32 -0.72 -11.28
N LEU A 303 -11.50 -0.46 -11.83
CA LEU A 303 -12.33 -1.48 -12.48
C LEU A 303 -11.61 -2.13 -13.66
N VAL A 304 -10.96 -1.33 -14.50
CA VAL A 304 -10.17 -1.85 -15.64
C VAL A 304 -9.02 -2.74 -15.15
N VAL A 305 -8.22 -2.27 -14.20
CA VAL A 305 -7.09 -3.05 -13.67
C VAL A 305 -7.55 -4.30 -12.94
N THR A 306 -8.60 -4.21 -12.13
CA THR A 306 -9.21 -5.37 -11.47
C THR A 306 -9.76 -6.37 -12.49
N GLY A 307 -10.36 -5.90 -13.59
CA GLY A 307 -10.78 -6.75 -14.71
C GLY A 307 -9.60 -7.50 -15.33
N ILE A 308 -8.46 -6.83 -15.53
CA ILE A 308 -7.22 -7.45 -16.03
C ILE A 308 -6.69 -8.50 -15.04
N ILE A 309 -6.73 -8.24 -13.73
CA ILE A 309 -6.35 -9.21 -12.70
C ILE A 309 -7.28 -10.43 -12.73
N VAL A 310 -8.60 -10.23 -12.79
CA VAL A 310 -9.58 -11.32 -12.85
C VAL A 310 -9.38 -12.17 -14.11
N TRP A 311 -9.17 -11.53 -15.26
CA TRP A 311 -8.79 -12.20 -16.50
C TRP A 311 -7.51 -13.05 -16.33
N TYR A 312 -6.47 -12.48 -15.74
CA TYR A 312 -5.22 -13.19 -15.47
C TYR A 312 -5.43 -14.40 -14.54
N MET A 313 -6.12 -14.20 -13.41
CA MET A 313 -6.36 -15.23 -12.39
C MET A 313 -7.24 -16.39 -12.90
N THR A 314 -8.15 -16.10 -13.82
CA THR A 314 -9.06 -17.10 -14.40
C THR A 314 -8.40 -17.91 -15.52
N ARG A 315 -7.33 -17.41 -16.15
CA ARG A 315 -6.54 -18.16 -17.12
C ARG A 315 -5.86 -19.38 -16.50
N ARG A 316 -5.68 -20.41 -17.34
CA ARG A 316 -4.96 -21.64 -17.00
C ARG A 316 -3.48 -21.52 -17.32
N ARG A 317 -2.64 -22.20 -16.55
CA ARG A 317 -1.21 -22.31 -16.77
C ARG A 317 -0.93 -23.33 -17.88
N PRO A 318 -0.22 -22.94 -18.95
CA PRO A 318 0.20 -23.85 -20.02
C PRO A 318 1.57 -24.45 -19.63
N PRO A 319 1.63 -25.40 -18.68
CA PRO A 319 1.53 -26.84 -18.99
C PRO A 319 0.77 -27.69 -17.95
N ASP A 320 0.36 -27.09 -16.83
CA ASP A 320 -0.11 -27.80 -15.62
C ASP A 320 -1.64 -27.78 -15.49
N GLY A 321 -2.33 -27.06 -16.39
CA GLY A 321 -3.80 -26.94 -16.43
C GLY A 321 -4.45 -26.18 -15.27
N ARG A 322 -3.71 -25.96 -14.17
CA ARG A 322 -4.14 -25.21 -12.99
C ARG A 322 -4.43 -23.75 -13.33
N ARG A 323 -5.43 -23.17 -12.67
CA ARG A 323 -5.73 -21.74 -12.79
C ARG A 323 -4.67 -20.89 -12.08
N ARG A 324 -4.38 -19.71 -12.62
CA ARG A 324 -3.36 -18.78 -12.12
C ARG A 324 -3.71 -18.11 -10.79
N TRP A 325 -4.96 -18.15 -10.33
CA TRP A 325 -5.28 -17.71 -8.96
C TRP A 325 -4.51 -18.51 -7.88
N ARG A 326 -4.04 -19.71 -8.22
CA ARG A 326 -3.17 -20.54 -7.37
C ARG A 326 -1.68 -20.20 -7.50
N ASP A 327 -1.32 -19.26 -8.38
CA ASP A 327 0.06 -18.79 -8.45
C ASP A 327 0.40 -18.00 -7.15
N PRO A 328 1.69 -17.92 -6.77
CA PRO A 328 2.08 -17.32 -5.50
C PRO A 328 1.62 -15.89 -5.29
N ALA A 329 1.82 -14.98 -6.26
CA ALA A 329 1.45 -13.58 -6.10
C ALA A 329 -0.07 -13.38 -5.93
N PRO A 330 -0.96 -13.94 -6.78
CA PRO A 330 -2.41 -13.84 -6.57
C PRO A 330 -2.89 -14.44 -5.26
N LEU A 331 -2.39 -15.62 -4.87
CA LEU A 331 -2.85 -16.26 -3.64
C LEU A 331 -2.42 -15.48 -2.39
N VAL A 332 -1.20 -14.95 -2.39
CA VAL A 332 -0.69 -14.09 -1.32
C VAL A 332 -1.42 -12.75 -1.28
N MET A 333 -1.74 -12.16 -2.43
CA MET A 333 -2.57 -10.95 -2.50
C MET A 333 -3.95 -11.20 -1.88
N LEU A 334 -4.62 -12.31 -2.23
CA LEU A 334 -5.94 -12.65 -1.68
C LEU A 334 -5.88 -12.88 -0.17
N ALA A 335 -4.87 -13.60 0.32
CA ALA A 335 -4.68 -13.84 1.74
C ALA A 335 -4.40 -12.54 2.51
N THR A 336 -3.58 -11.66 1.95
CA THR A 336 -3.26 -10.35 2.55
C THR A 336 -4.49 -9.45 2.57
N LEU A 337 -5.28 -9.43 1.48
CA LEU A 337 -6.52 -8.68 1.36
C LEU A 337 -7.55 -9.15 2.40
N ALA A 338 -7.81 -10.46 2.47
CA ALA A 338 -8.75 -11.04 3.42
C ALA A 338 -8.29 -10.84 4.88
N GLY A 339 -7.01 -11.10 5.18
CA GLY A 339 -6.46 -10.94 6.52
C GLY A 339 -6.52 -9.47 7.00
N SER A 340 -6.14 -8.53 6.14
CA SER A 340 -6.18 -7.09 6.47
C SER A 340 -7.62 -6.60 6.68
N ALA A 341 -8.57 -7.07 5.85
CA ALA A 341 -9.98 -6.71 5.98
C ALA A 341 -10.59 -7.25 7.27
N VAL A 342 -10.29 -8.51 7.64
CA VAL A 342 -10.72 -9.10 8.91
C VAL A 342 -10.14 -8.32 10.10
N LEU A 343 -8.88 -7.92 10.05
CA LEU A 343 -8.27 -7.11 11.11
C LEU A 343 -8.82 -5.67 11.17
N SER A 344 -9.51 -5.22 10.13
CA SER A 344 -10.22 -3.95 10.10
C SER A 344 -11.63 -4.03 10.68
N TYR A 345 -12.10 -5.19 11.19
CA TYR A 345 -13.52 -5.41 11.54
C TYR A 345 -14.15 -4.28 12.38
N ALA A 346 -13.43 -3.72 13.35
CA ALA A 346 -13.96 -2.71 14.27
C ALA A 346 -14.04 -1.29 13.67
N TYR A 347 -13.20 -0.98 12.67
CA TYR A 347 -13.18 0.32 12.00
C TYR A 347 -12.44 0.24 10.66
N ALA A 348 -12.98 0.86 9.63
CA ALA A 348 -12.37 0.91 8.32
C ALA A 348 -11.25 1.96 8.30
N LYS A 349 -10.08 1.56 7.85
CA LYS A 349 -8.96 2.48 7.64
C LYS A 349 -8.12 2.02 6.44
N SER A 350 -7.92 2.92 5.48
CA SER A 350 -7.26 2.59 4.21
C SER A 350 -5.82 2.12 4.39
N GLU A 351 -5.14 2.59 5.44
CA GLU A 351 -3.77 2.23 5.78
C GLU A 351 -3.65 0.79 6.27
N ILE A 352 -4.69 0.23 6.91
CA ILE A 352 -4.70 -1.20 7.28
C ILE A 352 -4.64 -2.07 6.02
N MET A 353 -5.24 -1.60 4.91
CA MET A 353 -5.28 -2.29 3.63
C MET A 353 -4.04 -2.04 2.75
N SER A 354 -3.06 -1.27 3.22
CA SER A 354 -1.87 -0.88 2.45
C SER A 354 -1.01 -2.06 1.99
N ALA A 355 -0.76 -3.04 2.87
CA ALA A 355 -0.04 -4.25 2.49
C ALA A 355 -0.75 -5.03 1.38
N ALA A 356 -2.09 -5.11 1.43
CA ALA A 356 -2.88 -5.71 0.37
C ALA A 356 -2.79 -4.91 -0.94
N GLY A 357 -2.75 -3.57 -0.87
CA GLY A 357 -2.51 -2.69 -2.02
C GLY A 357 -1.16 -2.93 -2.69
N VAL A 358 -0.10 -3.19 -1.90
CA VAL A 358 1.23 -3.53 -2.42
C VAL A 358 1.20 -4.85 -3.20
N PHE A 359 0.61 -5.90 -2.64
CA PHE A 359 0.48 -7.17 -3.34
C PHE A 359 -0.49 -7.10 -4.53
N TYR A 360 -1.51 -6.24 -4.47
CA TYR A 360 -2.39 -5.97 -5.61
C TYR A 360 -1.59 -5.43 -6.79
N ALA A 361 -0.74 -4.41 -6.57
CA ALA A 361 0.15 -3.89 -7.60
C ALA A 361 1.13 -4.95 -8.13
N LEU A 362 1.61 -5.87 -7.29
CA LEU A 362 2.45 -6.98 -7.73
C LEU A 362 1.69 -7.94 -8.66
N VAL A 363 0.43 -8.24 -8.37
CA VAL A 363 -0.43 -9.04 -9.27
C VAL A 363 -0.71 -8.29 -10.57
N VAL A 364 -0.88 -6.96 -10.52
CA VAL A 364 -1.00 -6.13 -11.73
C VAL A 364 0.24 -6.26 -12.61
N TYR A 365 1.44 -6.21 -12.04
CA TYR A 365 2.67 -6.45 -12.79
C TYR A 365 2.62 -7.80 -13.54
N CYS A 366 2.24 -8.88 -12.86
CA CYS A 366 2.11 -10.20 -13.49
C CYS A 366 1.05 -10.22 -14.60
N ALA A 367 -0.11 -9.64 -14.33
CA ALA A 367 -1.26 -9.64 -15.24
C ALA A 367 -0.99 -8.81 -16.50
N VAL A 368 -0.39 -7.62 -16.35
CA VAL A 368 -0.06 -6.72 -17.46
C VAL A 368 1.08 -7.27 -18.30
N ARG A 369 2.09 -7.90 -17.69
CA ARG A 369 3.16 -8.58 -18.45
C ARG A 369 2.57 -9.67 -19.35
N GLU A 370 1.70 -10.53 -18.80
CA GLU A 370 1.03 -11.57 -19.55
C GLU A 370 0.11 -10.99 -20.65
N LEU A 371 -0.64 -9.92 -20.33
CA LEU A 371 -1.51 -9.25 -21.29
C LEU A 371 -0.69 -8.71 -22.47
N ALA A 372 0.44 -8.05 -22.19
CA ALA A 372 1.33 -7.54 -23.22
C ALA A 372 1.91 -8.67 -24.08
N GLU A 373 2.32 -9.80 -23.49
CA GLU A 373 2.77 -10.97 -24.25
C GLU A 373 1.67 -11.53 -25.17
N VAL A 374 0.42 -11.58 -24.71
CA VAL A 374 -0.73 -12.01 -25.52
C VAL A 374 -0.98 -11.05 -26.67
N LEU A 375 -0.97 -9.75 -26.41
CA LEU A 375 -1.23 -8.72 -27.41
C LEU A 375 -0.15 -8.69 -28.50
N VAL A 376 1.12 -8.89 -28.12
CA VAL A 376 2.23 -9.00 -29.07
C VAL A 376 2.15 -10.27 -29.91
N ARG A 377 1.64 -11.38 -29.34
CA ARG A 377 1.53 -12.68 -30.02
C ARG A 377 0.25 -12.88 -30.83
N LEU A 378 -0.68 -11.92 -30.87
CA LEU A 378 -1.92 -12.07 -31.65
C LEU A 378 -1.56 -12.37 -33.11
N PRO A 379 -1.84 -13.59 -33.62
CA PRO A 379 -1.52 -13.95 -34.99
C PRO A 379 -2.28 -13.02 -35.93
N GLU A 380 -1.66 -12.65 -37.04
CA GLU A 380 -2.41 -12.14 -38.18
C GLU A 380 -3.52 -13.14 -38.51
N VAL A 381 -4.77 -12.70 -38.37
CA VAL A 381 -5.91 -13.47 -38.82
C VAL A 381 -5.77 -13.59 -40.34
N ARG A 382 -5.17 -14.68 -40.82
CA ARG A 382 -5.27 -15.07 -42.23
C ARG A 382 -6.74 -15.42 -42.45
N LEU A 383 -7.49 -14.49 -43.01
CA LEU A 383 -8.81 -14.78 -43.55
C LEU A 383 -8.66 -15.94 -44.54
N PRO A 384 -9.63 -16.87 -44.61
CA PRO A 384 -9.61 -17.90 -45.64
C PRO A 384 -9.53 -17.19 -46.99
N GLN A 385 -8.42 -17.37 -47.71
CA GLN A 385 -8.40 -16.97 -49.11
C GLN A 385 -9.48 -17.77 -49.80
N VAL A 386 -10.58 -17.10 -50.16
CA VAL A 386 -11.56 -17.62 -51.09
C VAL A 386 -10.77 -17.87 -52.36
N ARG A 387 -10.40 -19.14 -52.57
CA ARG A 387 -9.71 -19.59 -53.76
C ARG A 387 -10.71 -19.49 -54.90
N LEU A 388 -10.84 -18.30 -55.47
CA LEU A 388 -11.54 -18.10 -56.74
C LEU A 388 -10.80 -18.96 -57.75
N LYS A 389 -11.55 -19.90 -58.32
CA LYS A 389 -11.10 -20.84 -59.35
C LYS A 389 -10.53 -20.00 -60.50
N PRO A 390 -9.26 -20.19 -60.92
CA PRO A 390 -8.73 -19.43 -62.03
C PRO A 390 -9.48 -19.84 -63.30
N ASP A 391 -10.17 -18.86 -63.90
CA ASP A 391 -10.58 -18.99 -65.28
C ASP A 391 -9.33 -18.77 -66.13
N THR A 392 -9.09 -19.70 -67.04
CA THR A 392 -7.93 -19.70 -67.93
C THR A 392 -8.05 -18.54 -68.91
N THR A 393 -7.24 -17.50 -68.78
CA THR A 393 -6.50 -16.84 -69.88
C THR A 393 -5.72 -15.61 -69.37
N ASP A 394 -4.53 -15.46 -69.95
CA ASP A 394 -3.66 -14.29 -70.05
C ASP A 394 -2.68 -13.89 -68.93
N GLU A 395 -1.43 -13.83 -69.40
CA GLU A 395 -0.24 -13.22 -68.83
C GLU A 395 -0.45 -11.71 -68.61
N SER A 396 -0.08 -11.19 -67.44
CA SER A 396 0.82 -10.03 -67.31
C SER A 396 0.91 -9.51 -65.88
N THR A 397 2.14 -9.10 -65.54
CA THR A 397 2.53 -8.13 -64.50
C THR A 397 2.30 -8.48 -63.03
N THR A 398 3.42 -8.91 -62.45
CA THR A 398 3.88 -8.67 -61.07
C THR A 398 3.48 -7.30 -60.53
N ASP A 399 2.63 -7.28 -59.52
CA ASP A 399 2.70 -6.28 -58.44
C ASP A 399 2.12 -6.92 -57.17
N GLU A 400 2.98 -7.64 -56.45
CA GLU A 400 2.63 -8.31 -55.18
C GLU A 400 2.63 -7.25 -54.07
N SER A 401 1.67 -6.32 -54.14
CA SER A 401 1.46 -5.32 -53.10
C SER A 401 0.97 -6.02 -51.84
N THR A 402 1.84 -6.05 -50.83
CA THR A 402 1.63 -6.51 -49.46
C THR A 402 0.56 -5.65 -48.77
N HIS A 403 -0.72 -5.88 -49.09
CA HIS A 403 -1.82 -5.29 -48.34
C HIS A 403 -1.98 -6.02 -47.00
N GLU A 404 -1.33 -5.49 -45.96
CA GLU A 404 -1.69 -5.81 -44.58
C GLU A 404 -3.22 -5.66 -44.41
N PRO A 405 -3.91 -6.65 -43.83
CA PRO A 405 -5.35 -6.56 -43.66
C PRO A 405 -5.67 -5.43 -42.67
N VAL A 406 -6.32 -4.36 -43.18
CA VAL A 406 -6.73 -3.13 -42.47
C VAL A 406 -7.40 -3.41 -41.11
N VAL A 407 -8.11 -4.54 -40.99
CA VAL A 407 -8.79 -4.97 -39.75
C VAL A 407 -7.82 -5.28 -38.60
N SER A 408 -6.61 -5.76 -38.91
CA SER A 408 -5.57 -6.06 -37.92
C SER A 408 -4.93 -4.78 -37.36
N ALA A 409 -4.68 -3.79 -38.22
CA ALA A 409 -4.15 -2.49 -37.85
C ALA A 409 -5.14 -1.72 -36.96
N PHE A 410 -6.43 -1.69 -37.33
CA PHE A 410 -7.46 -1.01 -36.54
C PHE A 410 -7.59 -1.56 -35.11
N ARG A 411 -7.61 -2.90 -34.95
CA ARG A 411 -7.64 -3.55 -33.63
C ARG A 411 -6.39 -3.23 -32.80
N ARG A 412 -5.21 -3.26 -33.40
CA ARG A 412 -3.95 -2.89 -32.73
C ARG A 412 -3.98 -1.43 -32.27
N THR A 413 -4.47 -0.52 -33.11
CA THR A 413 -4.61 0.91 -32.77
C THR A 413 -5.55 1.11 -31.59
N ILE A 414 -6.72 0.46 -31.56
CA ILE A 414 -7.66 0.56 -30.42
C ILE A 414 -6.99 0.08 -29.13
N VAL A 415 -6.31 -1.07 -29.17
CA VAL A 415 -5.63 -1.61 -27.99
C VAL A 415 -4.56 -0.64 -27.48
N ILE A 416 -3.74 -0.08 -28.38
CA ILE A 416 -2.70 0.90 -28.02
C ILE A 416 -3.33 2.14 -27.38
N LEU A 417 -4.40 2.68 -27.97
CA LEU A 417 -5.09 3.85 -27.42
C LEU A 417 -5.69 3.57 -26.03
N VAL A 418 -6.28 2.40 -25.81
CA VAL A 418 -6.81 1.99 -24.51
C VAL A 418 -5.68 1.86 -23.48
N VAL A 419 -4.56 1.21 -23.83
CA VAL A 419 -3.41 1.07 -22.93
C VAL A 419 -2.81 2.43 -22.58
N LEU A 420 -2.66 3.33 -23.56
CA LEU A 420 -2.17 4.69 -23.33
C LEU A 420 -3.12 5.47 -22.43
N PHE A 421 -4.42 5.44 -22.71
CA PHE A 421 -5.43 6.13 -21.90
C PHE A 421 -5.40 5.66 -20.44
N VAL A 422 -5.42 4.35 -20.22
CA VAL A 422 -5.38 3.76 -18.87
C VAL A 422 -4.06 4.10 -18.16
N THR A 423 -2.93 4.08 -18.87
CA THR A 423 -1.62 4.45 -18.31
C THR A 423 -1.56 5.92 -17.92
N CYS A 424 -2.04 6.83 -18.78
CA CYS A 424 -2.14 8.26 -18.49
C CYS A 424 -3.05 8.52 -17.28
N ALA A 425 -4.17 7.82 -17.19
CA ALA A 425 -5.11 7.93 -16.08
C ALA A 425 -4.49 7.48 -14.73
N TRP A 426 -3.69 6.41 -14.73
CA TRP A 426 -2.91 6.01 -13.55
C TRP A 426 -1.75 6.96 -13.24
N ALA A 427 -1.06 7.47 -14.25
CA ALA A 427 -0.04 8.51 -14.07
C ALA A 427 -0.63 9.76 -13.40
N TRP A 428 -1.85 10.15 -13.78
CA TRP A 428 -2.60 11.22 -13.13
C TRP A 428 -2.87 10.94 -11.65
N ARG A 429 -3.27 9.70 -11.29
CA ARG A 429 -3.44 9.30 -9.88
C ARG A 429 -2.14 9.35 -9.09
N ALA A 430 -1.06 8.85 -9.69
CA ALA A 430 0.28 8.87 -9.10
C ALA A 430 0.80 10.30 -8.92
N MET A 431 0.50 11.23 -9.84
CA MET A 431 0.79 12.65 -9.64
C MET A 431 0.00 13.24 -8.46
N GLY A 432 -1.26 12.83 -8.28
CA GLY A 432 -2.07 13.20 -7.12
C GLY A 432 -1.46 12.77 -5.78
N LEU A 433 -0.65 11.71 -5.73
CA LEU A 433 0.14 11.37 -4.53
C LEU A 433 1.06 12.53 -4.13
N GLN A 434 1.76 13.14 -5.10
CA GLN A 434 2.71 14.22 -4.80
C GLN A 434 2.03 15.40 -4.13
N TYR A 435 0.86 15.78 -4.65
CA TYR A 435 0.04 16.83 -4.05
C TYR A 435 -0.45 16.44 -2.64
N ARG A 436 -0.97 15.21 -2.46
CA ARG A 436 -1.43 14.73 -1.15
C ARG A 436 -0.31 14.68 -0.10
N LEU A 437 0.91 14.31 -0.49
CA LEU A 437 2.07 14.33 0.42
C LEU A 437 2.49 15.76 0.76
N GLN A 438 2.42 16.69 -0.20
CA GLN A 438 2.67 18.12 0.07
C GLN A 438 1.61 18.73 1.00
N ARG A 439 0.33 18.38 0.81
CA ARG A 439 -0.77 18.76 1.70
C ARG A 439 -0.58 18.18 3.09
N GLY A 440 -0.33 16.87 3.22
CA GLY A 440 -0.05 16.25 4.51
C GLY A 440 1.17 16.86 5.22
N ALA A 441 2.21 17.23 4.45
CA ALA A 441 3.36 17.94 4.98
C ALA A 441 3.00 19.35 5.50
N PHE A 442 2.08 20.05 4.82
CA PHE A 442 1.56 21.34 5.26
C PHE A 442 0.67 21.19 6.50
N ASP A 443 -0.27 20.24 6.51
CA ASP A 443 -1.20 20.00 7.61
C ASP A 443 -0.46 19.63 8.89
N ALA A 444 0.51 18.72 8.81
CA ALA A 444 1.34 18.33 9.95
C ALA A 444 2.21 19.49 10.47
N ARG A 445 2.60 20.46 9.63
CA ARG A 445 3.28 21.68 10.10
C ARG A 445 2.30 22.63 10.78
N SER A 446 1.13 22.82 10.20
CA SER A 446 0.05 23.63 10.80
C SER A 446 -0.36 23.06 12.15
N GLU A 447 -0.30 21.74 12.32
CA GLU A 447 -0.52 21.09 13.59
C GLU A 447 0.47 21.53 14.68
N TRP A 448 1.75 21.71 14.38
CA TRP A 448 2.73 22.27 15.33
C TRP A 448 2.35 23.67 15.82
N VAL A 449 1.65 24.45 15.00
CA VAL A 449 1.16 25.78 15.39
C VAL A 449 -0.14 25.67 16.18
N LEU A 450 -1.10 24.88 15.69
CA LEU A 450 -2.46 24.82 16.21
C LEU A 450 -2.59 23.94 17.47
N ARG A 451 -1.70 22.97 17.66
CA ARG A 451 -1.71 22.03 18.79
C ARG A 451 -0.84 22.44 19.96
N LEU A 452 -0.24 23.64 19.90
CA LEU A 452 0.58 24.20 20.96
C LEU A 452 0.01 25.54 21.43
N PRO A 453 0.41 25.99 22.63
CA PRO A 453 0.01 27.31 23.13
C PRO A 453 0.36 28.43 22.14
N PRO A 454 -0.51 29.44 21.98
CA PRO A 454 -1.73 29.69 22.76
C PRO A 454 -3.00 28.98 22.25
N TYR A 455 -2.93 28.19 21.17
CA TYR A 455 -4.12 27.73 20.45
C TYR A 455 -4.77 26.47 21.03
N SER A 456 -3.99 25.59 21.68
CA SER A 456 -4.53 24.44 22.39
C SER A 456 -3.65 24.02 23.57
N THR A 457 -4.21 23.15 24.40
CA THR A 457 -3.43 22.41 25.41
C THR A 457 -2.43 21.50 24.69
N PRO A 458 -1.13 21.55 25.03
CA PRO A 458 -0.15 20.66 24.44
C PRO A 458 -0.39 19.20 24.89
N PRO A 459 -0.01 18.20 24.06
CA PRO A 459 -0.19 16.78 24.39
C PRO A 459 0.62 16.35 25.62
N VAL A 460 1.72 17.03 25.92
CA VAL A 460 2.53 16.82 27.12
C VAL A 460 2.59 18.15 27.89
N PRO A 461 2.39 18.15 29.23
CA PRO A 461 2.51 19.37 30.04
C PRO A 461 3.86 20.06 29.81
N LEU A 462 3.86 21.39 29.74
CA LEU A 462 5.08 22.17 29.44
C LEU A 462 6.21 21.92 30.44
N SER A 463 5.89 21.64 31.70
CA SER A 463 6.86 21.28 32.75
C SER A 463 7.54 19.94 32.52
N GLU A 464 6.93 19.06 31.73
CA GLU A 464 7.39 17.70 31.47
C GLU A 464 7.97 17.51 30.06
N ALA A 465 7.67 18.43 29.14
CA ALA A 465 8.07 18.39 27.75
C ALA A 465 9.56 18.77 27.58
N ARG A 466 10.44 17.79 27.35
CA ARG A 466 11.88 18.02 27.18
C ARG A 466 12.29 18.14 25.72
N LEU A 467 11.67 17.34 24.86
CA LEU A 467 12.02 17.25 23.44
C LEU A 467 11.09 18.09 22.56
N THR A 468 9.85 18.32 22.99
CA THR A 468 8.81 19.03 22.24
C THR A 468 9.26 20.43 21.81
N PRO A 469 9.88 21.27 22.68
CA PRO A 469 10.36 22.59 22.25
C PRO A 469 11.45 22.51 21.16
N LYS A 470 12.35 21.53 21.26
CA LYS A 470 13.42 21.31 20.26
C LYS A 470 12.82 20.88 18.91
N MET A 471 11.85 19.97 18.93
CA MET A 471 11.19 19.49 17.72
C MET A 471 10.33 20.58 17.05
N LEU A 472 9.66 21.42 17.83
CA LEU A 472 8.91 22.58 17.35
C LEU A 472 9.83 23.55 16.59
N ASP A 473 10.97 23.90 17.19
CA ASP A 473 11.93 24.83 16.61
C ASP A 473 12.40 24.34 15.24
N GLU A 474 12.79 23.06 15.14
CA GLU A 474 13.17 22.42 13.87
C GLU A 474 12.04 22.38 12.83
N ALA A 475 10.78 22.26 13.27
CA ALA A 475 9.61 22.20 12.40
C ALA A 475 9.24 23.58 11.82
N LEU A 476 9.36 24.65 12.62
CA LEU A 476 8.98 26.01 12.22
C LEU A 476 9.99 26.66 11.27
N HIS A 477 11.30 26.43 11.49
CA HIS A 477 12.38 27.06 10.72
C HIS A 477 12.49 26.63 9.25
N ARG A 478 11.67 25.67 8.79
CA ARG A 478 11.72 25.21 7.40
C ARG A 478 10.65 25.88 6.54
N GLY A 479 11.09 26.71 5.59
CA GLY A 479 10.22 27.30 4.57
C GLY A 479 9.52 26.23 3.74
N ARG A 480 8.20 26.34 3.60
CA ARG A 480 7.40 25.49 2.71
C ARG A 480 6.41 26.34 1.95
N THR A 481 6.28 26.06 0.67
CA THR A 481 5.21 26.61 -0.16
C THR A 481 3.88 26.07 0.34
N ASN A 482 2.95 26.97 0.64
CA ASN A 482 1.59 26.60 0.94
C ASN A 482 0.99 25.91 -0.32
N PRO A 483 0.56 24.64 -0.26
CA PRO A 483 0.04 23.93 -1.43
C PRO A 483 -1.22 24.59 -2.00
N TYR A 484 -1.97 25.35 -1.20
CA TYR A 484 -3.12 26.13 -1.67
C TYR A 484 -2.72 27.32 -2.57
N LEU A 485 -1.46 27.75 -2.53
CA LEU A 485 -0.91 28.75 -3.47
C LEU A 485 -0.44 28.12 -4.79
N LEU A 486 -0.26 26.80 -4.83
CA LEU A 486 0.05 26.04 -6.04
C LEU A 486 -1.25 25.75 -6.81
N TRP A 487 -1.84 26.82 -7.36
CA TRP A 487 -2.96 26.85 -8.31
C TRP A 487 -4.30 26.19 -7.82
N PRO A 488 -5.34 27.00 -7.49
CA PRO A 488 -6.64 26.55 -6.94
C PRO A 488 -7.48 25.48 -7.69
N PRO A 489 -7.26 25.14 -8.97
CA PRO A 489 -7.91 23.99 -9.59
C PRO A 489 -7.33 22.64 -9.16
N TYR A 490 -6.06 22.56 -8.76
CA TYR A 490 -5.47 21.27 -8.33
C TYR A 490 -6.09 20.74 -7.05
N THR A 491 -6.46 21.64 -6.12
CA THR A 491 -7.21 21.27 -4.92
C THR A 491 -8.55 20.63 -5.26
N ARG A 492 -9.20 21.04 -6.37
CA ARG A 492 -10.46 20.43 -6.83
C ARG A 492 -10.25 19.09 -7.56
N LEU A 493 -9.09 18.89 -8.19
CA LEU A 493 -8.80 17.69 -8.96
C LEU A 493 -8.30 16.52 -8.08
N TRP A 494 -7.58 16.82 -7.01
CA TRP A 494 -6.96 15.81 -6.13
C TRP A 494 -7.22 16.03 -4.64
N GLY A 495 -8.05 17.01 -4.28
CA GLY A 495 -8.48 17.21 -2.91
C GLY A 495 -9.35 16.05 -2.44
N GLU A 496 -8.98 15.48 -1.31
CA GLU A 496 -9.93 14.82 -0.42
C GLU A 496 -10.85 15.94 0.10
N ASN A 497 -12.15 15.84 -0.19
CA ASN A 497 -13.19 16.70 0.38
C ASN A 497 -13.20 16.54 1.91
#